data_AF-A0A2V9JM38-F1
#
_entry.id   AF-A0A2V9JM38-F1
#
_cell.length_a   1.000
_cell.length_b   1.000
_cell.length_c   1.000
_cell.angle_alpha   90.00
_cell.angle_beta   90.00
_cell.angle_gamma   90.00
#
_symmetry.space_group_name_H-M   'P 1'
#
loop_
_entity.id
_entity.type
_entity.pdbx_description
1 polymer ?
#
loop_
_entity_poly.entity_id
_entity_poly.type
_entity_poly.pdbx_seq_one_letter_code
_entity_poly.pdbx_strand_id
1 'polypeptide(L)'
;MTYVGARGISMFRSRDLNAPPPPAYLERRDPRIGVLRQIEASARTQSDALEVTLRGNLTKRFTGTTHYVLSRAWSDTGGIAAFPADNYDLAGEWGRADFDQRHRFDLLGTLHAGKWFDLGLSAALYSGGPYTITTGRDDNHDALAADRPPGVRRNSRQGPGYADLDLRWTRDVYLRKDKREKGPTLTFGLDAFNALNRVNYLAPVGNLSSPFSGRSVAARPPRRLQALVKLTF
;
A
#
# COMPACT_ATOMS: atom_id res chain seq x y z
N MET A 1 -13.86 -18.58 4.98
CA MET A 1 -14.30 -17.26 4.49
C MET A 1 -14.77 -16.49 5.69
N THR A 2 -14.35 -15.24 5.82
CA THR A 2 -14.62 -14.40 7.00
C THR A 2 -15.04 -13.02 6.55
N TYR A 3 -16.06 -12.45 7.20
CA TYR A 3 -16.39 -11.04 7.07
C TYR A 3 -15.84 -10.29 8.28
N VAL A 4 -15.18 -9.16 8.05
CA VAL A 4 -14.63 -8.29 9.10
C VAL A 4 -15.14 -6.87 8.86
N GLY A 5 -15.89 -6.35 9.83
CA GLY A 5 -16.31 -4.96 9.88
C GLY A 5 -15.64 -4.25 11.05
N ALA A 6 -15.18 -3.02 10.85
CA ALA A 6 -14.62 -2.19 11.90
C ALA A 6 -15.13 -0.75 11.81
N ARG A 7 -15.34 -0.15 12.98
CA ARG A 7 -15.68 1.27 13.13
C ARG A 7 -14.77 1.87 14.19
N GLY A 8 -14.06 2.93 13.82
CA GLY A 8 -13.28 3.76 14.73
C GLY A 8 -14.04 5.05 15.02
N ILE A 9 -14.20 5.37 16.29
CA ILE A 9 -14.72 6.64 16.78
C ILE A 9 -13.65 7.33 17.61
N SER A 10 -13.71 8.66 17.69
CA SER A 10 -12.73 9.47 18.42
C SER A 10 -11.29 9.21 17.97
N MET A 11 -11.10 8.96 16.68
CA MET A 11 -9.79 8.84 16.08
C MET A 11 -9.10 10.20 16.11
N PHE A 12 -7.77 10.19 16.16
CA PHE A 12 -7.01 11.43 16.22
C PHE A 12 -6.90 12.12 14.85
N ARG A 13 -7.01 13.45 14.87
CA ARG A 13 -6.62 14.36 13.79
C ARG A 13 -5.88 15.57 14.36
N SER A 14 -5.18 16.31 13.51
CA SER A 14 -4.68 17.65 13.87
C SER A 14 -5.55 18.73 13.27
N ARG A 15 -5.68 19.85 13.97
CA ARG A 15 -6.23 21.11 13.47
C ARG A 15 -5.34 22.26 13.88
N ASP A 16 -5.30 23.29 13.05
CA ASP A 16 -4.75 24.59 13.41
C ASP A 16 -5.86 25.47 13.98
N LEU A 17 -5.83 25.68 15.31
CA LEU A 17 -6.81 26.54 15.97
C LEU A 17 -6.58 28.03 15.72
N ASN A 18 -5.42 28.40 15.18
CA ASN A 18 -5.07 29.77 14.83
C ASN A 18 -5.12 30.03 13.32
N ALA A 19 -5.69 29.10 12.53
CA ALA A 19 -5.89 29.28 11.10
C ALA A 19 -6.75 30.54 10.82
N PRO A 20 -6.49 31.27 9.72
CA PRO A 20 -7.32 32.42 9.34
C PRO A 20 -8.80 32.03 9.17
N PRO A 21 -9.76 32.76 9.76
CA PRO A 21 -11.15 32.36 9.69
C PRO A 21 -11.79 32.67 8.32
N PRO A 22 -12.77 31.87 7.89
CA PRO A 22 -13.60 32.16 6.73
C PRO A 22 -14.43 33.44 6.92
N PRO A 23 -14.98 34.04 5.84
CA PRO A 23 -14.88 33.57 4.45
C PRO A 23 -13.65 34.08 3.70
N ALA A 24 -12.92 35.05 4.26
CA ALA A 24 -11.86 35.76 3.55
C ALA A 24 -10.46 35.21 3.83
N TYR A 25 -10.28 34.45 4.93
CA TYR A 25 -9.02 33.80 5.29
C TYR A 25 -7.80 34.75 5.26
N LEU A 26 -7.99 36.00 5.70
CA LEU A 26 -6.98 37.06 5.52
C LEU A 26 -5.88 37.04 6.57
N GLU A 27 -6.26 36.92 7.84
CA GLU A 27 -5.32 37.01 8.96
C GLU A 27 -5.62 35.95 10.02
N ARG A 28 -4.55 35.47 10.66
CA ARG A 28 -4.63 34.58 11.82
C ARG A 28 -5.25 35.32 13.01
N ARG A 29 -5.91 34.58 13.90
CA ARG A 29 -6.57 35.18 15.10
C ARG A 29 -5.56 35.84 16.04
N ASP A 30 -4.42 35.18 16.26
CA ASP A 30 -3.24 35.76 16.92
C ASP A 30 -2.08 35.81 15.92
N PRO A 31 -1.67 37.01 15.46
CA PRO A 31 -0.60 37.15 14.46
C PRO A 31 0.79 36.77 15.00
N ARG A 32 0.95 36.61 16.31
CA ARG A 32 2.24 36.22 16.94
C ARG A 32 2.47 34.72 16.89
N ILE A 33 1.44 33.94 16.60
CA ILE A 33 1.48 32.49 16.54
C ILE A 33 1.27 32.08 15.08
N GLY A 34 2.13 31.20 14.58
CA GLY A 34 1.88 30.54 13.29
C GLY A 34 0.78 29.49 13.44
N VAL A 35 1.12 28.24 13.15
CA VAL A 35 0.23 27.09 13.33
C VAL A 35 0.11 26.73 14.81
N LEU A 36 -1.09 26.88 15.39
CA LEU A 36 -1.42 26.38 16.73
C LEU A 36 -2.04 25.00 16.61
N ARG A 37 -1.19 23.97 16.52
CA ARG A 37 -1.62 22.59 16.34
C ARG A 37 -2.29 22.03 17.59
N GLN A 38 -3.58 21.74 17.48
CA GLN A 38 -4.31 20.93 18.44
C GLN A 38 -4.50 19.52 17.88
N ILE A 39 -4.17 18.51 18.69
CA ILE A 39 -4.53 17.12 18.43
C ILE A 39 -5.86 16.86 19.13
N GLU A 40 -6.86 16.42 18.37
CA GLU A 40 -8.20 16.15 18.89
C GLU A 40 -8.68 14.76 18.50
N ALA A 41 -9.47 14.15 19.40
CA ALA A 41 -10.10 12.84 19.22
C ALA A 41 -11.50 13.00 18.65
N SER A 42 -11.61 13.57 17.46
CA SER A 42 -12.90 13.95 16.81
C SER A 42 -13.19 13.16 15.54
N ALA A 43 -12.22 12.38 15.03
CA ALA A 43 -12.33 11.71 13.75
C ALA A 43 -13.00 10.34 13.82
N ARG A 44 -13.37 9.82 12.64
CA ARG A 44 -14.00 8.53 12.47
C ARG A 44 -13.39 7.76 11.31
N THR A 45 -13.50 6.44 11.40
CA THR A 45 -13.07 5.50 10.36
C THR A 45 -14.09 4.37 10.28
N GLN A 46 -14.33 3.85 9.08
CA GLN A 46 -15.18 2.67 8.86
C GLN A 46 -14.53 1.78 7.81
N SER A 47 -14.49 0.46 8.06
CA SER A 47 -14.06 -0.51 7.06
C SER A 47 -14.89 -1.78 7.08
N ASP A 48 -15.03 -2.38 5.90
CA ASP A 48 -15.72 -3.65 5.68
C ASP A 48 -14.87 -4.50 4.73
N ALA A 49 -14.63 -5.76 5.08
CA ALA A 49 -13.80 -6.68 4.31
C ALA A 49 -14.42 -8.08 4.27
N LEU A 50 -14.34 -8.71 3.09
CA LEU A 50 -14.59 -10.12 2.88
C LEU A 50 -13.26 -10.81 2.57
N GLU A 51 -12.89 -11.78 3.39
CA GLU A 51 -11.62 -12.50 3.33
C GLU A 51 -11.86 -13.97 2.96
N VAL A 52 -11.12 -14.43 1.96
CA VAL A 52 -11.10 -15.82 1.50
C VAL A 52 -9.67 -16.32 1.57
N THR A 53 -9.42 -17.29 2.45
CA THR A 53 -8.12 -17.96 2.57
C THR A 53 -8.28 -19.43 2.23
N LEU A 54 -7.44 -19.91 1.32
CA LEU A 54 -7.29 -21.32 0.99
C LEU A 54 -5.87 -21.74 1.33
N ARG A 55 -5.68 -22.83 2.07
CA ARG A 55 -4.35 -23.34 2.44
C ARG A 55 -4.30 -24.86 2.30
N GLY A 56 -3.16 -25.37 1.86
CA GLY A 56 -2.85 -26.79 1.74
C GLY A 56 -2.59 -27.19 0.29
N ASN A 57 -2.92 -28.43 -0.05
CA ASN A 57 -2.77 -29.01 -1.39
C ASN A 57 -3.93 -28.57 -2.28
N LEU A 58 -3.92 -27.32 -2.75
CA LEU A 58 -5.04 -26.77 -3.51
C LEU A 58 -5.26 -27.48 -4.84
N THR A 59 -4.19 -28.04 -5.43
CA THR A 59 -4.28 -28.92 -6.59
C THR A 59 -3.27 -30.07 -6.47
N LYS A 60 -3.35 -31.07 -7.35
CA LYS A 60 -2.35 -32.16 -7.44
C LYS A 60 -0.92 -31.66 -7.70
N ARG A 61 -0.75 -30.40 -8.15
CA ARG A 61 0.55 -29.80 -8.50
C ARG A 61 0.88 -28.56 -7.70
N PHE A 62 0.03 -28.11 -6.78
CA PHE A 62 0.26 -26.88 -6.05
C PHE A 62 -0.11 -27.04 -4.58
N THR A 63 0.87 -26.75 -3.74
CA THR A 63 0.73 -26.71 -2.29
C THR A 63 1.08 -25.31 -1.82
N GLY A 64 0.19 -24.66 -1.08
CA GLY A 64 0.43 -23.28 -0.68
C GLY A 64 -0.71 -22.64 0.06
N THR A 65 -0.66 -21.31 0.16
CA THR A 65 -1.72 -20.45 0.68
C THR A 65 -2.09 -19.41 -0.38
N THR A 66 -3.38 -19.23 -0.58
CA THR A 66 -3.96 -18.16 -1.37
C THR A 66 -4.87 -17.35 -0.47
N HIS A 67 -4.73 -16.03 -0.49
CA HIS A 67 -5.50 -15.09 0.30
C HIS A 67 -6.07 -14.02 -0.61
N TYR A 68 -7.38 -13.82 -0.55
CA TYR A 68 -8.06 -12.78 -1.28
C TYR A 68 -8.93 -11.94 -0.33
N VAL A 69 -8.76 -10.63 -0.41
CA VAL A 69 -9.54 -9.65 0.34
C VAL A 69 -10.26 -8.72 -0.63
N LEU A 70 -11.58 -8.68 -0.52
CA LEU A 70 -12.40 -7.61 -1.08
C LEU A 70 -12.75 -6.66 0.07
N SER A 71 -12.20 -5.43 0.05
CA SER A 71 -12.39 -4.49 1.15
C SER A 71 -12.85 -3.11 0.71
N ARG A 72 -13.40 -2.35 1.65
CA ARG A 72 -13.66 -0.91 1.57
C ARG A 72 -13.28 -0.27 2.91
N ALA A 73 -12.58 0.86 2.88
CA ALA A 73 -12.26 1.65 4.05
C ALA A 73 -12.46 3.14 3.78
N TRP A 74 -13.09 3.83 4.72
CA TRP A 74 -13.37 5.26 4.70
C TRP A 74 -12.89 5.89 5.99
N SER A 75 -12.38 7.10 5.93
CA SER A 75 -11.95 7.88 7.08
C SER A 75 -11.99 9.37 6.76
N ASP A 76 -12.18 10.19 7.78
CA ASP A 76 -12.01 11.65 7.70
C ASP A 76 -10.71 12.15 8.35
N THR A 77 -9.75 11.26 8.55
CA THR A 77 -8.42 11.61 9.04
C THR A 77 -7.34 10.74 8.37
N GLY A 78 -6.13 11.27 8.26
CA GLY A 78 -4.90 10.50 8.02
C GLY A 78 -4.15 10.15 9.30
N GLY A 79 -4.76 10.40 10.47
CA GLY A 79 -4.18 10.19 11.79
C GLY A 79 -3.63 11.48 12.40
N ILE A 80 -2.79 11.32 13.43
CA ILE A 80 -2.28 12.44 14.24
C ILE A 80 -1.54 13.47 13.37
N ALA A 81 -0.80 13.07 12.35
CA ALA A 81 -0.01 13.97 11.51
C ALA A 81 -0.80 14.70 10.41
N ALA A 82 -2.08 14.37 10.21
CA ALA A 82 -2.89 14.93 9.13
C ALA A 82 -3.69 16.14 9.61
N PHE A 83 -3.61 17.22 8.83
CA PHE A 83 -4.51 18.37 8.91
C PHE A 83 -5.59 18.24 7.83
N PRO A 84 -6.82 18.75 8.08
CA PRO A 84 -7.82 18.89 7.04
C PRO A 84 -7.36 19.92 5.99
N ALA A 85 -7.99 19.92 4.82
CA ALA A 85 -7.77 20.97 3.83
C ALA A 85 -8.35 22.32 4.30
N ASP A 86 -9.45 22.32 5.07
CA ASP A 86 -9.96 23.51 5.72
C ASP A 86 -10.17 23.21 7.21
N ASN A 87 -9.54 24.01 8.07
CA ASN A 87 -9.65 23.86 9.52
C ASN A 87 -11.06 24.19 10.06
N TYR A 88 -11.91 24.85 9.28
CA TYR A 88 -13.28 25.26 9.64
C TYR A 88 -14.37 24.45 8.92
N ASP A 89 -14.07 23.81 7.78
CA ASP A 89 -14.98 22.90 7.07
C ASP A 89 -14.36 21.51 6.85
N LEU A 90 -14.85 20.52 7.63
CA LEU A 90 -14.37 19.15 7.59
C LEU A 90 -15.16 18.26 6.62
N ALA A 91 -16.16 18.79 5.90
CA ALA A 91 -17.04 18.00 5.04
C ALA A 91 -16.29 17.29 3.90
N GLY A 92 -15.18 17.89 3.44
CA GLY A 92 -14.30 17.33 2.41
C GLY A 92 -13.40 16.19 2.88
N GLU A 93 -13.27 15.97 4.19
CA GLU A 93 -12.31 15.00 4.73
C GLU A 93 -12.82 13.56 4.68
N TRP A 94 -14.14 13.35 4.79
CA TRP A 94 -14.71 12.00 4.72
C TRP A 94 -14.59 11.43 3.30
N GLY A 95 -13.60 10.58 3.13
CA GLY A 95 -13.21 9.96 1.88
C GLY A 95 -12.68 8.54 2.09
N ARG A 96 -12.10 7.95 1.04
CA ARG A 96 -11.41 6.66 1.14
C ARG A 96 -10.25 6.79 2.13
N ALA A 97 -10.06 5.82 3.02
CA ALA A 97 -8.93 5.82 3.93
C ALA A 97 -7.60 5.66 3.14
N ASP A 98 -6.47 6.14 3.68
CA ASP A 98 -5.16 6.06 2.99
C ASP A 98 -4.74 4.60 2.68
N PHE A 99 -5.21 3.66 3.50
CA PHE A 99 -4.98 2.22 3.32
C PHE A 99 -6.10 1.50 2.56
N ASP A 100 -7.09 2.22 2.01
CA ASP A 100 -8.20 1.59 1.27
C ASP A 100 -7.68 0.90 0.00
N GLN A 101 -8.01 -0.38 -0.12
CA GLN A 101 -7.52 -1.21 -1.20
C GLN A 101 -8.60 -2.22 -1.59
N ARG A 102 -9.31 -1.95 -2.70
CA ARG A 102 -10.52 -2.70 -3.06
C ARG A 102 -10.26 -4.20 -3.19
N HIS A 103 -9.30 -4.57 -4.03
CA HIS A 103 -8.94 -5.95 -4.30
C HIS A 103 -7.51 -6.18 -3.86
N ARG A 104 -7.30 -7.19 -3.02
CA ARG A 104 -5.98 -7.66 -2.64
C ARG A 104 -5.91 -9.18 -2.79
N PHE A 105 -5.07 -9.68 -3.67
CA PHE A 105 -4.79 -11.10 -3.85
C PHE A 105 -3.32 -11.37 -3.54
N ASP A 106 -3.07 -12.35 -2.68
CA ASP A 106 -1.75 -12.84 -2.31
C ASP A 106 -1.71 -14.35 -2.49
N LEU A 107 -0.63 -14.87 -3.07
CA LEU A 107 -0.36 -16.29 -3.23
C LEU A 107 1.08 -16.56 -2.79
N LEU A 108 1.26 -17.64 -2.03
CA LEU A 108 2.56 -18.18 -1.66
C LEU A 108 2.50 -19.70 -1.66
N GLY A 109 3.38 -20.36 -2.38
CA GLY A 109 3.40 -21.82 -2.38
C GLY A 109 4.46 -22.41 -3.28
N THR A 110 4.37 -23.73 -3.46
CA THR A 110 5.26 -24.50 -4.30
C THR A 110 4.45 -25.17 -5.41
N LEU A 111 4.89 -24.98 -6.65
CA LEU A 111 4.43 -25.73 -7.80
C LEU A 111 5.31 -26.97 -7.99
N HIS A 112 4.68 -28.13 -7.91
CA HIS A 112 5.31 -29.43 -8.09
C HIS A 112 5.28 -29.80 -9.58
N ALA A 113 6.41 -29.62 -10.29
CA ALA A 113 6.56 -29.99 -11.70
C ALA A 113 6.94 -31.48 -11.86
N GLY A 114 6.18 -32.37 -11.20
CA GLY A 114 6.44 -33.81 -11.21
C GLY A 114 7.82 -34.16 -10.64
N LYS A 115 8.56 -35.04 -11.33
CA LYS A 115 9.90 -35.48 -10.91
C LYS A 115 11.03 -34.48 -11.23
N TRP A 116 10.72 -33.39 -11.93
CA TRP A 116 11.74 -32.52 -12.52
C TRP A 116 12.24 -31.49 -11.53
N PHE A 117 11.35 -30.75 -10.88
CA PHE A 117 11.69 -29.77 -9.85
C PHE A 117 10.44 -29.27 -9.10
N ASP A 118 10.69 -28.72 -7.92
CA ASP A 118 9.76 -27.89 -7.19
C ASP A 118 10.11 -26.42 -7.43
N LEU A 119 9.09 -25.61 -7.71
CA LEU A 119 9.24 -24.17 -7.95
C LEU A 119 8.47 -23.40 -6.88
N GLY A 120 9.17 -22.66 -6.05
CA GLY A 120 8.57 -21.69 -5.14
C GLY A 120 7.96 -20.53 -5.95
N LEU A 121 6.76 -20.13 -5.57
CA LEU A 121 5.96 -19.09 -6.19
C LEU A 121 5.47 -18.13 -5.12
N SER A 122 5.63 -16.83 -5.37
CA SER A 122 4.90 -15.79 -4.67
C SER A 122 4.27 -14.86 -5.70
N ALA A 123 2.99 -14.53 -5.53
CA ALA A 123 2.32 -13.57 -6.40
C ALA A 123 1.47 -12.62 -5.56
N ALA A 124 1.42 -11.36 -6.00
CA ALA A 124 0.64 -10.32 -5.37
C ALA A 124 -0.04 -9.49 -6.45
N LEU A 125 -1.38 -9.37 -6.39
CA LEU A 125 -2.20 -8.60 -7.34
C LEU A 125 -3.14 -7.70 -6.57
N TYR A 126 -2.91 -6.39 -6.63
CA TYR A 126 -3.69 -5.41 -5.91
C TYR A 126 -4.29 -4.40 -6.89
N SER A 127 -5.53 -3.95 -6.66
CA SER A 127 -6.01 -2.72 -7.31
C SER A 127 -5.11 -1.53 -6.93
N GLY A 128 -5.36 -0.31 -7.38
CA GLY A 128 -4.63 0.82 -6.82
C GLY A 128 -5.18 1.29 -5.46
N GLY A 129 -4.35 1.95 -4.67
CA GLY A 129 -4.80 2.73 -3.52
C GLY A 129 -5.35 4.10 -3.95
N PRO A 130 -6.07 4.81 -3.06
CA PRO A 130 -6.47 6.17 -3.33
C PRO A 130 -5.30 7.15 -3.28
N TYR A 131 -5.49 8.32 -3.88
CA TYR A 131 -4.67 9.49 -3.60
C TYR A 131 -5.52 10.77 -3.66
N THR A 132 -5.00 11.83 -3.05
CA THR A 132 -5.65 13.14 -2.97
C THR A 132 -5.10 14.07 -4.04
N ILE A 133 -5.98 14.85 -4.69
CA ILE A 133 -5.58 16.00 -5.49
C ILE A 133 -5.54 17.23 -4.60
N THR A 134 -4.45 17.99 -4.66
CA THR A 134 -4.30 19.29 -4.01
C THR A 134 -4.09 20.40 -5.05
N THR A 135 -4.43 21.63 -4.72
CA THR A 135 -4.11 22.80 -5.56
C THR A 135 -2.60 23.06 -5.60
N GLY A 136 -1.89 22.60 -4.57
CA GLY A 136 -0.46 22.85 -4.38
C GLY A 136 -0.15 24.27 -3.95
N ARG A 137 -1.16 24.97 -3.44
CA ARG A 137 -1.11 26.31 -2.90
C ARG A 137 -1.71 26.28 -1.50
N ASP A 138 -1.43 27.35 -0.77
CA ASP A 138 -2.07 27.68 0.49
C ASP A 138 -3.13 28.75 0.17
N ASP A 139 -4.29 28.28 -0.30
CA ASP A 139 -5.43 29.09 -0.74
C ASP A 139 -6.21 29.66 0.46
N ASN A 140 -6.09 29.05 1.64
CA ASN A 140 -6.76 29.45 2.89
C ASN A 140 -5.80 30.13 3.92
N HIS A 141 -4.54 30.35 3.55
CA HIS A 141 -3.49 30.97 4.35
C HIS A 141 -3.22 30.32 5.73
N ASP A 142 -3.49 29.03 5.87
CA ASP A 142 -3.24 28.27 7.10
C ASP A 142 -1.79 27.73 7.22
N ALA A 143 -0.92 28.14 6.28
CA ALA A 143 0.48 27.73 6.14
C ALA A 143 0.68 26.28 5.67
N LEU A 144 -0.36 25.60 5.21
CA LEU A 144 -0.29 24.24 4.66
C LEU A 144 -0.78 24.23 3.21
N ALA A 145 0.08 23.78 2.29
CA ALA A 145 -0.31 23.57 0.89
C ALA A 145 -1.11 22.26 0.68
N ALA A 146 -2.09 22.02 1.56
CA ALA A 146 -2.94 20.83 1.58
C ALA A 146 -4.33 21.07 0.96
N ASP A 147 -4.61 22.31 0.54
CA ASP A 147 -5.87 22.72 -0.06
C ASP A 147 -6.22 21.90 -1.30
N ARG A 148 -7.52 21.70 -1.51
CA ARG A 148 -8.06 20.90 -2.61
C ARG A 148 -8.98 21.77 -3.46
N PRO A 149 -9.10 21.50 -4.77
CA PRO A 149 -10.05 22.22 -5.60
C PRO A 149 -11.49 22.11 -5.04
N PRO A 150 -12.36 23.11 -5.28
CA PRO A 150 -13.74 23.07 -4.80
C PRO A 150 -14.45 21.77 -5.16
N GLY A 151 -15.09 21.14 -4.17
CA GLY A 151 -15.81 19.87 -4.33
C GLY A 151 -14.92 18.62 -4.37
N VAL A 152 -13.60 18.75 -4.36
CA VAL A 152 -12.67 17.61 -4.33
C VAL A 152 -12.45 17.14 -2.90
N ARG A 153 -12.93 15.92 -2.62
CA ARG A 153 -12.71 15.27 -1.32
C ARG A 153 -11.31 14.66 -1.22
N ARG A 154 -10.89 14.41 0.02
CA ARG A 154 -9.73 13.58 0.33
C ARG A 154 -9.84 12.22 -0.38
N ASN A 155 -8.72 11.76 -0.93
CA ASN A 155 -8.55 10.42 -1.48
C ASN A 155 -9.58 10.05 -2.56
N SER A 156 -10.00 11.05 -3.34
CA SER A 156 -11.02 10.95 -4.39
C SER A 156 -10.50 10.42 -5.73
N ARG A 157 -9.18 10.24 -5.89
CA ARG A 157 -8.58 9.64 -7.09
C ARG A 157 -8.03 8.25 -6.80
N GLN A 158 -7.82 7.52 -7.88
CA GLN A 158 -7.42 6.12 -7.89
C GLN A 158 -6.03 6.01 -8.51
N GLY A 159 -5.07 5.47 -7.77
CA GLY A 159 -3.71 5.21 -8.25
C GLY A 159 -3.62 3.94 -9.12
N PRO A 160 -2.42 3.66 -9.66
CA PRO A 160 -2.16 2.45 -10.43
C PRO A 160 -2.24 1.18 -9.57
N GLY A 161 -2.64 0.06 -10.18
CA GLY A 161 -2.64 -1.24 -9.51
C GLY A 161 -1.26 -1.89 -9.47
N TYR A 162 -1.06 -2.80 -8.52
CA TYR A 162 0.16 -3.57 -8.32
C TYR A 162 0.00 -5.00 -8.82
N ALA A 163 1.02 -5.54 -9.47
CA ALA A 163 1.06 -6.94 -9.87
C ALA A 163 2.51 -7.41 -9.93
N ASP A 164 2.76 -8.54 -9.28
CA ASP A 164 4.10 -9.07 -9.07
C ASP A 164 4.07 -10.58 -9.00
N LEU A 165 5.14 -11.19 -9.51
CA LEU A 165 5.33 -12.64 -9.53
C LEU A 165 6.80 -12.91 -9.26
N ASP A 166 7.07 -13.54 -8.14
CA ASP A 166 8.38 -14.00 -7.73
C ASP A 166 8.47 -15.51 -7.88
N LEU A 167 9.60 -15.98 -8.44
CA LEU A 167 9.88 -17.39 -8.68
C LEU A 167 11.16 -17.78 -7.95
N ARG A 168 11.13 -18.93 -7.28
CA ARG A 168 12.30 -19.52 -6.63
C ARG A 168 12.50 -20.95 -7.10
N TRP A 169 13.66 -21.24 -7.64
CA TRP A 169 14.10 -22.60 -7.89
C TRP A 169 15.26 -22.96 -6.96
N THR A 170 15.26 -24.17 -6.43
CA THR A 170 16.35 -24.67 -5.59
C THR A 170 16.60 -26.14 -5.90
N ARG A 171 17.87 -26.54 -5.94
CA ARG A 171 18.27 -27.92 -6.23
C ARG A 171 19.50 -28.32 -5.43
N ASP A 172 19.38 -29.46 -4.75
CA ASP A 172 20.50 -30.11 -4.08
C ASP A 172 21.21 -31.11 -5.01
N VAL A 173 22.54 -31.12 -4.93
CA VAL A 173 23.44 -32.02 -5.63
C VAL A 173 24.37 -32.67 -4.61
N TYR A 174 24.22 -33.97 -4.44
CA TYR A 174 25.05 -34.77 -3.54
C TYR A 174 26.39 -35.10 -4.21
N LEU A 175 27.50 -34.67 -3.60
CA LEU A 175 28.85 -34.86 -4.16
C LEU A 175 29.34 -36.30 -4.03
N ARG A 176 28.83 -37.05 -3.04
CA ARG A 176 29.14 -38.47 -2.80
C ARG A 176 27.92 -39.34 -3.03
N LYS A 177 27.93 -40.12 -4.12
CA LYS A 177 26.81 -41.01 -4.51
C LYS A 177 26.59 -42.16 -3.52
N ASP A 178 27.61 -42.55 -2.76
CA ASP A 178 27.62 -43.65 -1.78
C ASP A 178 27.01 -43.28 -0.43
N LYS A 179 26.85 -41.98 -0.13
CA LYS A 179 26.28 -41.48 1.14
C LYS A 179 25.36 -40.28 0.92
N ARG A 180 24.22 -40.49 0.24
CA ARG A 180 23.23 -39.42 -0.04
C ARG A 180 22.83 -38.60 1.20
N GLU A 181 22.81 -39.20 2.39
CA GLU A 181 22.40 -38.50 3.63
C GLU A 181 23.56 -38.09 4.55
N LYS A 182 24.80 -38.50 4.27
CA LYS A 182 25.98 -38.27 5.16
C LYS A 182 27.19 -37.72 4.40
N GLY A 183 26.99 -37.26 3.17
CA GLY A 183 28.04 -36.74 2.30
C GLY A 183 27.81 -35.27 1.99
N PRO A 184 28.87 -34.54 1.58
CA PRO A 184 28.76 -33.12 1.32
C PRO A 184 27.77 -32.83 0.19
N THR A 185 26.95 -31.80 0.38
CA THR A 185 25.83 -31.42 -0.50
C THR A 185 26.01 -29.98 -0.98
N LEU A 186 25.90 -29.78 -2.30
CA LEU A 186 25.82 -28.47 -2.93
C LEU A 186 24.37 -28.10 -3.22
N THR A 187 23.89 -27.00 -2.65
CA THR A 187 22.59 -26.42 -2.95
C THR A 187 22.76 -25.26 -3.93
N PHE A 188 22.11 -25.34 -5.08
CA PHE A 188 21.97 -24.25 -6.04
C PHE A 188 20.60 -23.60 -5.86
N GLY A 189 20.56 -22.26 -5.85
CA GLY A 189 19.33 -21.49 -5.79
C GLY A 189 19.31 -20.41 -6.86
N LEU A 190 18.14 -20.19 -7.47
CA LEU A 190 17.86 -19.07 -8.36
C LEU A 190 16.54 -18.43 -7.96
N ASP A 191 16.58 -17.14 -7.67
CA ASP A 191 15.41 -16.33 -7.38
C ASP A 191 15.21 -15.29 -8.50
N ALA A 192 13.99 -15.15 -8.98
CA ALA A 192 13.57 -14.12 -9.91
C ALA A 192 12.46 -13.29 -9.28
N PHE A 193 12.81 -12.09 -8.82
CA PHE A 193 11.87 -11.10 -8.29
C PHE A 193 11.27 -10.28 -9.43
N ASN A 194 9.97 -10.01 -9.40
CA ASN A 194 9.24 -9.40 -10.51
C ASN A 194 9.60 -10.10 -11.84
N ALA A 195 9.40 -11.42 -11.89
CA ALA A 195 9.82 -12.28 -12.98
C ALA A 195 9.24 -11.84 -14.34
N LEU A 196 8.04 -11.26 -14.33
CA LEU A 196 7.37 -10.71 -15.51
C LEU A 196 7.88 -9.32 -15.92
N ASN A 197 8.76 -8.71 -15.12
CA ASN A 197 9.31 -7.37 -15.31
C ASN A 197 8.23 -6.29 -15.51
N ARG A 198 7.11 -6.39 -14.78
CA ARG A 198 6.03 -5.40 -14.83
C ARG A 198 6.52 -4.12 -14.16
N VAL A 199 6.26 -2.98 -14.80
CA VAL A 199 6.47 -1.68 -14.16
C VAL A 199 5.37 -1.43 -13.12
N ASN A 200 5.75 -1.38 -11.86
CA ASN A 200 4.86 -1.20 -10.72
C ASN A 200 4.93 0.26 -10.24
N TYR A 201 4.17 1.15 -10.87
CA TYR A 201 4.16 2.59 -10.56
C TYR A 201 3.67 2.90 -9.13
N LEU A 202 4.25 3.94 -8.52
CA LEU A 202 3.73 4.52 -7.28
C LEU A 202 2.57 5.49 -7.57
N ALA A 203 1.93 6.00 -6.51
CA ALA A 203 0.85 6.97 -6.63
C ALA A 203 1.26 8.17 -7.51
N PRO A 204 0.37 8.67 -8.38
CA PRO A 204 0.65 9.86 -9.17
C PRO A 204 0.85 11.11 -8.30
N VAL A 205 1.52 12.11 -8.84
CA VAL A 205 1.60 13.43 -8.20
C VAL A 205 0.21 14.06 -8.19
N GLY A 206 -0.38 14.20 -7.01
CA GLY A 206 -1.70 14.81 -6.81
C GLY A 206 -1.71 16.34 -6.80
N ASN A 207 -0.54 16.98 -6.73
CA ASN A 207 -0.41 18.43 -6.73
C ASN A 207 -0.63 19.01 -8.13
N LEU A 208 -1.68 19.82 -8.32
CA LEU A 208 -2.02 20.45 -9.58
C LEU A 208 -1.05 21.54 -10.04
N SER A 209 -0.30 22.19 -9.14
CA SER A 209 0.73 23.16 -9.51
C SER A 209 2.02 22.51 -10.01
N SER A 210 2.15 21.18 -9.89
CA SER A 210 3.32 20.44 -10.39
C SER A 210 3.26 20.18 -11.90
N PRO A 211 4.39 20.30 -12.64
CA PRO A 211 4.45 19.88 -14.04
C PRO A 211 4.23 18.36 -14.23
N PHE A 212 4.32 17.58 -13.15
CA PHE A 212 4.07 16.14 -13.14
C PHE A 212 2.67 15.77 -12.67
N SER A 213 1.77 16.74 -12.50
CA SER A 213 0.39 16.50 -12.05
C SER A 213 -0.28 15.36 -12.80
N GLY A 214 -0.87 14.42 -12.06
CA GLY A 214 -1.53 13.23 -12.58
C GLY A 214 -0.60 12.13 -13.12
N ARG A 215 0.73 12.31 -13.04
CA ARG A 215 1.72 11.32 -13.51
C ARG A 215 2.42 10.64 -12.34
N SER A 216 2.67 9.34 -12.49
CA SER A 216 3.56 8.60 -11.59
C SER A 216 5.02 8.85 -11.99
N VAL A 217 5.80 9.45 -11.09
CA VAL A 217 7.22 9.80 -11.32
C VAL A 217 8.20 8.78 -10.74
N ALA A 218 7.69 7.73 -10.10
CA ALA A 218 8.48 6.67 -9.51
C ALA A 218 7.76 5.32 -9.63
N ALA A 219 8.53 4.24 -9.57
CA ALA A 219 8.06 2.86 -9.62
C ALA A 219 8.87 1.98 -8.66
N ARG A 220 8.31 0.83 -8.30
CA ARG A 220 8.98 -0.22 -7.53
C ARG A 220 10.09 -0.87 -8.37
N PRO A 221 11.02 -1.62 -7.73
CA PRO A 221 12.14 -2.23 -8.42
C PRO A 221 11.73 -3.04 -9.66
N PRO A 222 12.54 -3.00 -10.73
CA PRO A 222 12.33 -3.85 -11.90
C PRO A 222 12.66 -5.31 -11.57
N ARG A 223 12.64 -6.18 -12.56
CA ARG A 223 13.07 -7.56 -12.40
C ARG A 223 14.47 -7.64 -11.80
N ARG A 224 14.64 -8.47 -10.76
CA ARG A 224 15.94 -8.77 -10.15
C ARG A 224 16.15 -10.27 -10.10
N LEU A 225 17.35 -10.71 -10.49
CA LEU A 225 17.75 -12.11 -10.42
C LEU A 225 18.80 -12.26 -9.33
N GLN A 226 18.68 -13.31 -8.52
CA GLN A 226 19.67 -13.67 -7.51
C GLN A 226 20.04 -15.13 -7.66
N ALA A 227 21.32 -15.44 -7.44
CA ALA A 227 21.84 -16.79 -7.47
C ALA A 227 22.50 -17.11 -6.13
N LEU A 228 22.35 -18.36 -5.69
CA LEU A 228 22.91 -18.86 -4.45
C LEU A 228 23.60 -20.20 -4.70
N VAL A 229 24.78 -20.36 -4.09
CA VAL A 229 25.46 -21.65 -3.94
C VAL A 229 25.78 -21.83 -2.46
N LYS A 230 25.40 -22.97 -1.89
CA LYS A 230 25.71 -23.34 -0.51
C LYS A 230 26.33 -24.73 -0.45
N LEU A 231 27.43 -24.86 0.26
CA LEU A 231 28.06 -26.16 0.58
C LEU A 231 27.73 -26.53 2.03
N THR A 232 27.23 -27.75 2.24
CA THR A 232 26.98 -28.34 3.57
C THR A 232 27.78 -29.63 3.69
N PHE A 233 28.43 -29.87 4.83
CA PHE A 233 29.27 -31.05 5.10
C PHE A 233 28.52 -32.12 5.88
#